data_AF-A0A928XPH7-F1
#
_entry.id   AF-A0A928XPH7-F1
#
_cell.length_a   1.000
_cell.length_b   1.000
_cell.length_c   1.000
_cell.angle_alpha   90.00
_cell.angle_beta   90.00
_cell.angle_gamma   90.00
#
_symmetry.space_group_name_H-M   'P 1'
#
loop_
_entity.id
_entity.type
_entity.pdbx_description
1 polymer ?
#
loop_
_entity_poly.entity_id
_entity_poly.type
_entity_poly.pdbx_seq_one_letter_code
_entity_poly.pdbx_strand_id
1 'polypeptide(L)'
;MAGRNVAGVCLLALGLAAACGGESEEDGASTGGHSSGGAAGASGAGGASGAAGADAGGAAGAVGVGRCGDPVPPGAPTAKDPPAYSGGTCPTLAPGMNTITSTAERKFMLVVPKDVKPDEKLPLIFLWHWLGGEAKDFLEKGEIQTAVDTQRFIAVLPEKKGDVLFVWPVEIIQSQARVDEELKFFDDILACVSAQLGVDKNCVASAGVSAGALWTDQLAGYRSEYLSSFLSLSGGVGGVIRAWGKPAHKLPGLVLWGGPTDTCAGLLSFNTLSATLETELEKGGHFFLECVHNCGHSEPPMAGATGFSKYQFLWQFVADHPYWLPDGQSPYTGEGLPKSAPEWCGIGKGSATPRTGECIDPSQC
;
A
#
# COMPACT_ATOMS: atom_id res chain seq x y z
N MET A 1 -47.20 -31.09 -27.89
CA MET A 1 -46.79 -29.69 -28.16
C MET A 1 -46.72 -28.99 -26.81
N ALA A 2 -45.65 -28.39 -26.29
CA ALA A 2 -44.24 -28.22 -26.59
C ALA A 2 -43.61 -27.97 -25.18
N GLY A 3 -42.53 -28.63 -24.76
CA GLY A 3 -41.16 -28.31 -25.15
C GLY A 3 -40.69 -26.97 -24.54
N ARG A 4 -40.15 -26.96 -23.31
CA ARG A 4 -39.36 -25.83 -22.79
C ARG A 4 -37.94 -26.31 -22.56
N ASN A 5 -37.07 -25.89 -23.46
CA ASN A 5 -35.62 -26.10 -23.45
C ASN A 5 -35.00 -25.37 -22.26
N VAL A 6 -34.21 -26.10 -21.47
CA VAL A 6 -33.24 -25.53 -20.54
C VAL A 6 -31.96 -25.33 -21.35
N ALA A 7 -31.63 -24.09 -21.67
CA ALA A 7 -30.35 -23.73 -22.26
C ALA A 7 -29.31 -23.69 -21.13
N GLY A 8 -28.40 -24.67 -21.12
CA GLY A 8 -27.20 -24.66 -20.30
C GLY A 8 -26.24 -23.60 -20.81
N VAL A 9 -25.82 -22.70 -19.91
CA VAL A 9 -24.72 -21.76 -20.18
C VAL A 9 -23.42 -22.53 -20.00
N CYS A 10 -22.73 -22.76 -21.11
CA CYS A 10 -21.41 -23.39 -21.15
C CYS A 10 -20.37 -22.32 -20.74
N LEU A 11 -19.76 -22.48 -19.57
CA LEU A 11 -18.58 -21.70 -19.18
C LEU A 11 -17.39 -22.15 -20.02
N LEU A 12 -16.90 -21.29 -20.91
CA LEU A 12 -15.58 -21.44 -21.51
C LEU A 12 -14.53 -20.91 -20.54
N ALA A 13 -13.80 -21.84 -19.91
CA ALA A 13 -12.52 -21.56 -19.29
C ALA A 13 -11.45 -21.48 -20.38
N LEU A 14 -10.89 -20.29 -20.63
CA LEU A 14 -9.64 -20.16 -21.38
C LEU A 14 -8.47 -20.20 -20.39
N GLY A 15 -7.74 -21.31 -20.38
CA GLY A 15 -6.40 -21.38 -19.81
C GLY A 15 -5.39 -20.88 -20.83
N LEU A 16 -4.58 -19.89 -20.45
CA LEU A 16 -3.41 -19.48 -21.22
C LEU A 16 -2.15 -20.05 -20.55
N ALA A 17 -1.49 -20.97 -21.24
CA ALA A 17 -0.18 -21.48 -20.87
C ALA A 17 0.90 -20.58 -21.49
N ALA A 18 1.75 -19.98 -20.67
CA ALA A 18 2.95 -19.29 -21.12
C ALA A 18 4.11 -20.29 -21.28
N ALA A 19 4.71 -20.33 -22.45
CA ALA A 19 5.90 -21.12 -22.75
C ALA A 19 7.16 -20.25 -22.59
N CYS A 20 8.13 -20.74 -21.82
CA CYS A 20 9.49 -20.21 -21.71
C CYS A 20 10.44 -20.87 -22.72
N GLY A 21 11.46 -20.12 -23.15
CA GLY A 21 12.67 -20.57 -23.86
C GLY A 21 13.31 -19.35 -24.53
N GLY A 22 14.46 -18.83 -24.09
CA GLY A 22 15.83 -19.37 -24.29
C GLY A 22 16.38 -18.82 -25.63
N GLU A 23 17.57 -18.27 -25.82
CA GLU A 23 18.86 -18.26 -25.13
C GLU A 23 19.72 -17.07 -25.67
N SER A 24 20.80 -16.79 -24.93
CA SER A 24 22.08 -16.09 -25.21
C SER A 24 22.45 -15.60 -26.62
N GLU A 25 23.19 -14.48 -26.65
CA GLU A 25 24.46 -14.40 -27.40
C GLU A 25 25.40 -13.32 -26.80
N GLU A 26 26.63 -13.73 -26.50
CA GLU A 26 27.79 -12.89 -26.20
C GLU A 26 28.33 -12.28 -27.51
N ASP A 27 28.90 -11.07 -27.45
CA ASP A 27 30.09 -10.76 -28.25
C ASP A 27 30.82 -9.54 -27.66
N GLY A 28 32.10 -9.74 -27.38
CA GLY A 28 33.03 -8.69 -26.96
C GLY A 28 33.81 -8.12 -28.14
N ALA A 29 34.38 -6.92 -27.96
CA ALA A 29 35.74 -6.60 -28.41
C ALA A 29 36.15 -5.18 -27.95
N SER A 30 37.39 -5.08 -27.49
CA SER A 30 38.08 -3.88 -27.03
C SER A 30 38.61 -3.01 -28.18
N THR A 31 38.84 -1.72 -27.91
CA THR A 31 40.05 -0.94 -28.31
C THR A 31 40.16 0.26 -27.32
N GLY A 32 41.25 0.42 -26.54
CA GLY A 32 42.47 1.20 -26.86
C GLY A 32 42.19 2.72 -26.81
N GLY A 33 42.85 3.61 -26.06
CA GLY A 33 44.05 3.63 -25.22
C GLY A 33 44.54 5.10 -25.13
N HIS A 34 45.31 5.42 -24.08
CA HIS A 34 46.06 6.68 -23.80
C HIS A 34 45.28 7.88 -23.22
N SER A 35 45.77 8.75 -22.34
CA SER A 35 46.77 8.80 -21.25
C SER A 35 47.10 10.28 -21.02
N SER A 36 47.47 10.62 -19.77
CA SER A 36 48.07 11.89 -19.27
C SER A 36 47.12 13.07 -18.99
N GLY A 37 47.21 13.80 -17.87
CA GLY A 37 48.12 13.71 -16.72
C GLY A 37 47.90 14.84 -15.69
N GLY A 38 48.39 14.59 -14.46
CA GLY A 38 48.80 15.53 -13.39
C GLY A 38 47.77 16.53 -12.80
N ALA A 39 47.94 17.12 -11.61
CA ALA A 39 48.61 16.80 -10.35
C ALA A 39 48.24 17.92 -9.34
N ALA A 40 47.91 17.50 -8.11
CA ALA A 40 48.18 18.07 -6.78
C ALA A 40 48.03 19.57 -6.40
N GLY A 41 47.51 19.77 -5.17
CA GLY A 41 47.71 20.95 -4.29
C GLY A 41 46.47 21.25 -3.42
N ALA A 42 46.32 20.73 -2.18
CA ALA A 42 46.80 21.29 -0.89
C ALA A 42 46.41 22.77 -0.68
N SER A 43 45.94 23.31 0.45
CA SER A 43 45.64 22.90 1.84
C SER A 43 45.05 24.15 2.52
N GLY A 44 44.32 24.03 3.64
CA GLY A 44 43.91 25.21 4.42
C GLY A 44 43.08 24.87 5.64
N ALA A 45 43.70 24.93 6.82
CA ALA A 45 43.10 24.76 8.14
C ALA A 45 43.00 26.11 8.87
N GLY A 46 41.99 26.26 9.75
CA GLY A 46 41.89 27.33 10.73
C GLY A 46 40.63 27.19 11.60
N GLY A 47 40.80 26.86 12.89
CA GLY A 47 39.74 26.81 13.93
C GLY A 47 39.31 28.19 14.44
N ALA A 48 38.59 28.40 15.54
CA ALA A 48 37.94 27.59 16.57
C ALA A 48 36.99 28.53 17.38
N SER A 49 36.29 27.97 18.39
CA SER A 49 35.41 28.55 19.43
C SER A 49 33.91 28.60 19.06
N GLY A 50 32.93 28.13 19.85
CA GLY A 50 32.91 27.56 21.20
C GLY A 50 31.72 28.14 21.99
N ALA A 51 30.65 27.38 22.23
CA ALA A 51 29.72 27.59 23.35
C ALA A 51 28.86 26.33 23.57
N ALA A 52 28.88 25.86 24.82
CA ALA A 52 28.23 24.66 25.33
C ALA A 52 26.72 24.85 25.59
N GLY A 53 25.97 23.76 25.54
CA GLY A 53 24.57 23.72 25.95
C GLY A 53 23.97 22.31 25.99
N ALA A 54 24.08 21.68 27.16
CA ALA A 54 23.23 20.62 27.74
C ALA A 54 23.01 19.31 26.96
N ASP A 55 23.70 18.25 27.45
CA ASP A 55 23.32 16.85 27.32
C ASP A 55 21.91 16.58 27.87
N ALA A 56 21.02 16.13 26.99
CA ALA A 56 19.91 15.25 27.33
C ALA A 56 20.08 14.00 26.46
N GLY A 57 20.30 12.86 27.09
CA GLY A 57 20.74 11.61 26.45
C GLY A 57 19.93 11.24 25.21
N GLY A 58 20.56 11.41 24.05
CA GLY A 58 20.08 10.90 22.78
C GLY A 58 20.15 9.38 22.79
N ALA A 59 18.98 8.74 22.79
CA ALA A 59 18.88 7.38 22.31
C ALA A 59 19.38 7.35 20.86
N ALA A 60 20.37 6.49 20.60
CA ALA A 60 20.95 6.29 19.28
C ALA A 60 19.84 6.06 18.24
N GLY A 61 19.90 6.85 17.16
CA GLY A 61 18.82 7.11 16.22
C GLY A 61 18.15 5.88 15.65
N ALA A 62 16.86 5.74 15.94
CA ALA A 62 15.93 5.15 15.00
C ALA A 62 15.76 6.16 13.86
N VAL A 63 15.85 5.71 12.61
CA VAL A 63 15.42 6.50 11.46
C VAL A 63 13.90 6.63 11.60
N GLY A 64 13.44 7.66 12.32
CA GLY A 64 12.03 8.00 12.44
C GLY A 64 11.58 8.61 11.12
N VAL A 65 11.16 7.76 10.17
CA VAL A 65 10.72 8.19 8.84
C VAL A 65 9.24 8.55 8.83
N GLY A 66 8.75 9.24 9.86
CA GLY A 66 7.41 9.83 9.87
C GLY A 66 6.87 10.13 11.27
N ARG A 67 5.60 10.50 11.33
CA ARG A 67 4.86 10.92 12.53
C ARG A 67 4.23 9.76 13.30
N CYS A 68 4.19 8.56 12.71
CA CYS A 68 3.80 7.36 13.42
C CYS A 68 4.76 7.03 14.56
N GLY A 69 4.22 6.65 15.72
CA GLY A 69 4.98 6.51 16.96
C GLY A 69 5.24 7.81 17.73
N ASP A 70 4.92 8.99 17.17
CA ASP A 70 4.98 10.24 17.93
C ASP A 70 3.91 10.28 19.03
N PRO A 71 4.14 11.03 20.13
CA PRO A 71 3.12 11.27 21.13
C PRO A 71 1.88 11.94 20.52
N VAL A 72 0.71 11.37 20.81
CA VAL A 72 -0.57 11.95 20.38
C VAL A 72 -0.73 13.35 21.00
N PRO A 73 -0.99 14.40 20.20
CA PRO A 73 -1.22 15.74 20.74
C PRO A 73 -2.41 15.78 21.71
N PRO A 74 -2.34 16.56 22.81
CA PRO A 74 -3.47 16.67 23.75
C PRO A 74 -4.78 17.08 23.06
N GLY A 75 -5.81 16.25 23.20
CA GLY A 75 -7.14 16.50 22.63
C GLY A 75 -7.30 16.11 21.15
N ALA A 76 -6.27 15.57 20.50
CA ALA A 76 -6.38 15.04 19.14
C ALA A 76 -7.21 13.73 19.12
N PRO A 77 -7.89 13.42 18.00
CA PRO A 77 -8.61 12.17 17.86
C PRO A 77 -7.66 10.98 17.91
N THR A 78 -8.15 9.83 18.34
CA THR A 78 -7.39 8.57 18.30
C THR A 78 -8.22 7.49 17.64
N ALA A 79 -7.55 6.55 16.96
CA ALA A 79 -8.22 5.37 16.44
C ALA A 79 -8.90 4.61 17.58
N LYS A 80 -10.01 3.94 17.25
CA LYS A 80 -10.67 3.01 18.17
C LYS A 80 -9.70 1.89 18.52
N ASP A 81 -9.81 1.35 19.73
CA ASP A 81 -9.05 0.16 20.10
C ASP A 81 -9.38 -1.01 19.16
N PRO A 82 -8.38 -1.86 18.82
CA PRO A 82 -8.61 -3.04 18.00
C PRO A 82 -9.84 -3.84 18.46
N PRO A 83 -10.62 -4.41 17.53
CA PRO A 83 -11.79 -5.20 17.89
C PRO A 83 -11.39 -6.45 18.68
N ALA A 84 -12.35 -7.06 19.37
CA ALA A 84 -12.13 -8.36 19.98
C ALA A 84 -12.07 -9.45 18.90
N TYR A 85 -11.09 -10.36 19.00
CA TYR A 85 -11.00 -11.52 18.11
C TYR A 85 -12.23 -12.41 18.30
N SER A 86 -12.87 -12.76 17.20
CA SER A 86 -14.14 -13.47 17.24
C SER A 86 -14.01 -14.99 17.36
N GLY A 87 -12.84 -15.56 17.06
CA GLY A 87 -12.53 -16.97 17.23
C GLY A 87 -12.12 -17.36 18.66
N GLY A 88 -12.32 -16.47 19.65
CA GLY A 88 -11.98 -16.72 21.04
C GLY A 88 -10.55 -16.30 21.37
N THR A 89 -9.63 -17.26 21.51
CA THR A 89 -8.22 -16.97 21.81
C THR A 89 -7.41 -16.90 20.53
N CYS A 90 -6.63 -15.82 20.37
CA CYS A 90 -5.77 -15.68 19.20
C CYS A 90 -4.78 -16.84 19.09
N PRO A 91 -4.61 -17.44 17.89
CA PRO A 91 -3.52 -18.38 17.68
C PRO A 91 -2.18 -17.66 17.83
N THR A 92 -1.15 -18.37 18.27
CA THR A 92 0.21 -17.82 18.31
C THR A 92 0.65 -17.49 16.90
N LEU A 93 0.94 -16.22 16.65
CA LEU A 93 1.38 -15.73 15.35
C LEU A 93 2.91 -15.84 15.24
N ALA A 94 3.39 -16.14 14.03
CA ALA A 94 4.81 -16.15 13.69
C ALA A 94 5.05 -15.42 12.36
N PRO A 95 6.26 -14.90 12.09
CA PRO A 95 6.61 -14.40 10.76
C PRO A 95 6.38 -15.48 9.69
N GLY A 96 5.81 -15.10 8.55
CA GLY A 96 5.40 -16.02 7.48
C GLY A 96 3.89 -16.28 7.46
N MET A 97 3.49 -17.42 6.89
CA MET A 97 2.07 -17.77 6.74
C MET A 97 1.45 -18.23 8.06
N ASN A 98 0.32 -17.64 8.40
CA ASN A 98 -0.49 -17.97 9.57
C ASN A 98 -1.90 -18.37 9.13
N THR A 99 -2.57 -19.15 9.98
CA THR A 99 -3.99 -19.51 9.84
C THR A 99 -4.76 -18.96 11.03
N ILE A 100 -5.94 -18.40 10.78
CA ILE A 100 -6.85 -17.88 11.81
C ILE A 100 -8.28 -18.34 11.52
N THR A 101 -9.09 -18.50 12.56
CA THR A 101 -10.50 -18.86 12.45
C THR A 101 -11.35 -17.59 12.50
N SER A 102 -11.89 -17.18 11.35
CA SER A 102 -12.86 -16.08 11.23
C SER A 102 -14.26 -16.66 10.99
N THR A 103 -14.98 -16.27 9.93
CA THR A 103 -16.18 -16.99 9.46
C THR A 103 -15.85 -18.39 8.91
N ALA A 104 -14.61 -18.61 8.52
CA ALA A 104 -14.01 -19.88 8.14
C ALA A 104 -12.51 -19.84 8.49
N GLU A 105 -11.80 -20.95 8.28
CA GLU A 105 -10.33 -20.91 8.29
C GLU A 105 -9.83 -20.03 7.15
N ARG A 106 -9.03 -19.03 7.51
CA ARG A 106 -8.42 -18.07 6.59
C ARG A 106 -6.93 -17.97 6.87
N LYS A 107 -6.17 -17.55 5.85
CA LYS A 107 -4.72 -17.45 5.93
C LYS A 107 -4.26 -16.03 5.64
N PHE A 108 -3.15 -15.65 6.25
CA PHE A 108 -2.47 -14.39 5.93
C PHE A 108 -0.97 -14.55 6.17
N MET A 109 -0.18 -13.77 5.45
CA MET A 109 1.25 -13.65 5.70
C MET A 109 1.50 -12.50 6.67
N LEU A 110 2.32 -12.74 7.69
CA LEU A 110 2.79 -11.74 8.63
C LEU A 110 4.26 -11.47 8.37
N VAL A 111 4.61 -10.21 8.15
CA VAL A 111 6.00 -9.77 7.95
C VAL A 111 6.30 -8.72 9.02
N VAL A 112 7.39 -8.95 9.75
CA VAL A 112 7.83 -8.08 10.84
C VAL A 112 9.31 -7.74 10.66
N PRO A 113 9.80 -6.61 11.22
CA PRO A 113 11.22 -6.32 11.20
C PRO A 113 12.01 -7.46 11.85
N LYS A 114 13.19 -7.77 11.32
CA LYS A 114 14.04 -8.84 11.87
C LYS A 114 14.51 -8.59 13.31
N ASP A 115 14.43 -7.35 13.77
CA ASP A 115 15.02 -6.86 15.03
C ASP A 115 14.03 -6.02 15.86
N VAL A 116 12.74 -6.39 15.88
CA VAL A 116 11.71 -5.71 16.70
C VAL A 116 12.14 -5.66 18.17
N LYS A 117 12.10 -4.46 18.76
CA LYS A 117 12.41 -4.25 20.18
C LYS A 117 11.16 -4.50 21.05
N PRO A 118 11.31 -4.96 22.31
CA PRO A 118 10.16 -5.30 23.17
C PRO A 118 9.11 -4.19 23.35
N ASP A 119 9.55 -2.93 23.41
CA ASP A 119 8.68 -1.77 23.63
C ASP A 119 8.36 -1.00 22.34
N GLU A 120 8.77 -1.52 21.18
CA GLU A 120 8.55 -0.86 19.90
C GLU A 120 7.07 -0.87 19.53
N LYS A 121 6.53 0.30 19.20
CA LYS A 121 5.19 0.46 18.62
C LYS A 121 5.35 0.80 17.15
N LEU A 122 4.89 -0.10 16.30
CA LEU A 122 5.08 -0.04 14.85
C LEU A 122 3.76 0.25 14.14
N PRO A 123 3.77 1.02 13.03
CA PRO A 123 2.67 1.05 12.10
C PRO A 123 2.29 -0.37 11.64
N LEU A 124 1.02 -0.59 11.34
CA LEU A 124 0.52 -1.83 10.76
C LEU A 124 -0.09 -1.55 9.39
N ILE A 125 0.38 -2.23 8.36
CA ILE A 125 -0.11 -2.05 7.00
C ILE A 125 -0.73 -3.36 6.49
N PHE A 126 -2.00 -3.31 6.12
CA PHE A 126 -2.68 -4.38 5.40
C PHE A 126 -2.43 -4.23 3.90
N LEU A 127 -1.91 -5.28 3.26
CA LEU A 127 -1.53 -5.30 1.85
C LEU A 127 -2.38 -6.31 1.08
N TRP A 128 -3.29 -5.81 0.25
CA TRP A 128 -4.26 -6.62 -0.48
C TRP A 128 -3.82 -6.88 -1.92
N HIS A 129 -3.65 -8.16 -2.27
CA HIS A 129 -3.11 -8.54 -3.57
C HIS A 129 -4.12 -8.41 -4.73
N TRP A 130 -3.58 -8.36 -5.94
CA TRP A 130 -4.30 -8.20 -7.20
C TRP A 130 -4.93 -9.52 -7.69
N LEU A 131 -5.66 -9.44 -8.81
CA LEU A 131 -6.24 -10.60 -9.49
C LEU A 131 -5.15 -11.54 -10.01
N GLY A 132 -5.27 -12.83 -9.72
CA GLY A 132 -4.26 -13.82 -10.10
C GLY A 132 -3.03 -13.88 -9.20
N GLY A 133 -2.84 -12.90 -8.30
CA GLY A 133 -1.78 -12.94 -7.29
C GLY A 133 -2.16 -13.70 -6.02
N GLU A 134 -1.17 -13.83 -5.13
CA GLU A 134 -1.28 -14.30 -3.75
C GLU A 134 -0.41 -13.45 -2.79
N ALA A 135 -0.48 -13.71 -1.48
CA ALA A 135 0.25 -12.91 -0.48
C ALA A 135 1.78 -12.94 -0.71
N LYS A 136 2.30 -14.08 -1.16
CA LYS A 136 3.71 -14.25 -1.47
C LYS A 136 4.15 -13.40 -2.67
N ASP A 137 3.33 -13.29 -3.71
CA ASP A 137 3.65 -12.44 -4.87
C ASP A 137 3.78 -10.97 -4.45
N PHE A 138 2.90 -10.50 -3.56
CA PHE A 138 2.97 -9.12 -3.05
C PHE A 138 4.24 -8.94 -2.20
N LEU A 139 4.57 -9.89 -1.31
CA LEU A 139 5.82 -9.86 -0.55
C LEU A 139 7.04 -9.66 -1.47
N GLU A 140 7.13 -10.46 -2.54
CA GLU A 140 8.27 -10.46 -3.45
C GLU A 140 8.30 -9.23 -4.36
N LYS A 141 7.21 -8.96 -5.10
CA LYS A 141 7.14 -7.82 -6.02
C LYS A 141 7.18 -6.47 -5.30
N GLY A 142 6.55 -6.40 -4.12
CA GLY A 142 6.49 -5.21 -3.28
C GLY A 142 7.76 -4.95 -2.46
N GLU A 143 8.77 -5.83 -2.53
CA GLU A 143 9.99 -5.77 -1.71
C GLU A 143 9.69 -5.62 -0.20
N ILE A 144 8.62 -6.26 0.28
CA ILE A 144 8.00 -5.92 1.56
C ILE A 144 8.91 -6.21 2.75
N GLN A 145 9.73 -7.28 2.71
CA GLN A 145 10.69 -7.52 3.79
C GLN A 145 11.73 -6.39 3.89
N THR A 146 12.24 -5.90 2.76
CA THR A 146 13.18 -4.76 2.73
C THR A 146 12.50 -3.51 3.27
N ALA A 147 11.27 -3.23 2.85
CA ALA A 147 10.49 -2.09 3.33
C ALA A 147 10.23 -2.17 4.85
N VAL A 148 9.81 -3.33 5.34
CA VAL A 148 9.55 -3.60 6.76
C VAL A 148 10.82 -3.42 7.60
N ASP A 149 11.96 -3.94 7.15
CA ASP A 149 13.23 -3.81 7.87
C ASP A 149 13.74 -2.35 7.90
N THR A 150 13.58 -1.62 6.80
CA THR A 150 14.18 -0.27 6.62
C THR A 150 13.28 0.87 7.08
N GLN A 151 11.97 0.74 6.92
CA GLN A 151 10.97 1.76 7.26
C GLN A 151 10.12 1.37 8.47
N ARG A 152 10.43 0.23 9.09
CA ARG A 152 9.97 -0.18 10.42
C ARG A 152 8.45 -0.13 10.57
N PHE A 153 7.79 -1.08 9.92
CA PHE A 153 6.36 -1.33 10.10
C PHE A 153 6.08 -2.83 10.11
N ILE A 154 4.90 -3.23 10.58
CA ILE A 154 4.39 -4.59 10.47
C ILE A 154 3.54 -4.66 9.20
N ALA A 155 3.77 -5.66 8.35
CA ALA A 155 2.93 -5.91 7.19
C ALA A 155 2.08 -7.18 7.39
N VAL A 156 0.81 -7.08 7.04
CA VAL A 156 -0.12 -8.20 6.95
C VAL A 156 -0.57 -8.31 5.50
N LEU A 157 -0.40 -9.48 4.91
CA LEU A 157 -0.83 -9.76 3.55
C LEU A 157 -1.91 -10.86 3.57
N PRO A 158 -3.20 -10.51 3.60
CA PRO A 158 -4.28 -11.48 3.67
C PRO A 158 -4.36 -12.35 2.41
N GLU A 159 -4.70 -13.63 2.57
CA GLU A 159 -5.00 -14.50 1.43
C GLU A 159 -6.47 -14.45 1.04
N LYS A 160 -6.69 -14.57 -0.27
CA LYS A 160 -8.03 -14.68 -0.85
C LYS A 160 -8.78 -15.90 -0.32
N LYS A 161 -10.09 -15.76 -0.17
CA LYS A 161 -10.99 -16.92 0.03
C LYS A 161 -11.14 -17.75 -1.25
N GLY A 162 -10.98 -17.12 -2.42
CA GLY A 162 -11.00 -17.79 -3.73
C GLY A 162 -12.40 -18.13 -4.24
N ASP A 163 -13.42 -17.40 -3.81
CA ASP A 163 -14.84 -17.69 -4.10
C ASP A 163 -15.53 -16.60 -4.95
N VAL A 164 -14.83 -15.53 -5.31
CA VAL A 164 -15.35 -14.41 -6.11
C VAL A 164 -14.41 -14.06 -7.26
N LEU A 165 -14.96 -13.45 -8.31
CA LEU A 165 -14.25 -13.19 -9.57
C LEU A 165 -13.05 -12.25 -9.38
N PHE A 166 -13.25 -11.11 -8.72
CA PHE A 166 -12.20 -10.11 -8.50
C PHE A 166 -11.44 -10.32 -7.19
N VAL A 167 -11.26 -11.56 -6.72
CA VAL A 167 -10.51 -11.93 -5.49
C VAL A 167 -11.17 -11.48 -4.18
N TRP A 168 -11.71 -10.28 -4.14
CA TRP A 168 -12.36 -9.62 -3.01
C TRP A 168 -13.77 -9.18 -3.41
N PRO A 169 -14.75 -9.13 -2.47
CA PRO A 169 -16.16 -8.91 -2.80
C PRO A 169 -16.48 -7.42 -3.01
N VAL A 170 -16.00 -6.83 -4.09
CA VAL A 170 -16.07 -5.38 -4.37
C VAL A 170 -17.20 -5.01 -5.33
N GLU A 171 -17.74 -5.97 -6.08
CA GLU A 171 -18.76 -5.72 -7.08
C GLU A 171 -20.12 -5.43 -6.43
N ILE A 172 -20.94 -4.63 -7.11
CA ILE A 172 -22.31 -4.31 -6.66
C ILE A 172 -23.21 -5.54 -6.52
N ILE A 173 -22.88 -6.63 -7.23
CA ILE A 173 -23.63 -7.88 -7.22
C ILE A 173 -23.30 -8.77 -6.02
N GLN A 174 -22.20 -8.51 -5.32
CA GLN A 174 -21.83 -9.29 -4.13
C GLN A 174 -22.82 -9.02 -3.01
N SER A 175 -23.17 -10.05 -2.23
CA SER A 175 -24.06 -9.86 -1.09
C SER A 175 -23.34 -9.10 0.03
N GLN A 176 -24.09 -8.36 0.86
CA GLN A 176 -23.49 -7.71 2.03
C GLN A 176 -22.90 -8.74 3.01
N ALA A 177 -23.55 -9.88 3.18
CA ALA A 177 -23.02 -10.96 4.03
C ALA A 177 -21.62 -11.40 3.59
N ARG A 178 -21.35 -11.47 2.28
CA ARG A 178 -20.03 -11.83 1.77
C ARG A 178 -19.00 -10.74 2.03
N VAL A 179 -19.38 -9.47 1.92
CA VAL A 179 -18.52 -8.32 2.31
C VAL A 179 -18.19 -8.39 3.79
N ASP A 180 -19.19 -8.64 4.63
CA ASP A 180 -19.04 -8.73 6.09
C ASP A 180 -18.07 -9.85 6.50
N GLU A 181 -17.96 -10.92 5.72
CA GLU A 181 -16.93 -11.96 5.94
C GLU A 181 -15.49 -11.42 5.77
N GLU A 182 -15.20 -10.60 4.76
CA GLU A 182 -13.85 -9.99 4.62
C GLU A 182 -13.61 -8.89 5.66
N LEU A 183 -14.64 -8.12 6.02
CA LEU A 183 -14.54 -7.14 7.09
C LEU A 183 -14.21 -7.81 8.43
N LYS A 184 -14.88 -8.92 8.72
CA LYS A 184 -14.59 -9.74 9.91
C LYS A 184 -13.19 -10.33 9.87
N PHE A 185 -12.73 -10.77 8.70
CA PHE A 185 -11.38 -11.29 8.54
C PHE A 185 -10.32 -10.22 8.82
N PHE A 186 -10.50 -9.00 8.32
CA PHE A 186 -9.67 -7.85 8.69
C PHE A 186 -9.68 -7.61 10.21
N ASP A 187 -10.87 -7.55 10.82
CA ASP A 187 -11.03 -7.31 12.25
C ASP A 187 -10.29 -8.37 13.10
N ASP A 188 -10.44 -9.65 12.74
CA ASP A 188 -9.81 -10.77 13.45
C ASP A 188 -8.28 -10.74 13.33
N ILE A 189 -7.73 -10.38 12.17
CA ILE A 189 -6.28 -10.21 12.02
C ILE A 189 -5.80 -9.01 12.84
N LEU A 190 -6.48 -7.85 12.74
CA LEU A 190 -6.13 -6.64 13.49
C LEU A 190 -6.12 -6.92 15.00
N ALA A 191 -7.12 -7.64 15.50
CA ALA A 191 -7.21 -8.05 16.88
C ALA A 191 -6.00 -8.88 17.31
N CYS A 192 -5.67 -9.95 16.57
CA CYS A 192 -4.62 -10.88 16.97
C CYS A 192 -3.21 -10.36 16.79
N VAL A 193 -2.96 -9.57 15.73
CA VAL A 193 -1.68 -8.89 15.53
C VAL A 193 -1.46 -7.86 16.63
N SER A 194 -2.47 -7.05 16.96
CA SER A 194 -2.35 -6.03 18.01
C SER A 194 -2.23 -6.62 19.42
N ALA A 195 -2.79 -7.80 19.67
CA ALA A 195 -2.69 -8.48 20.97
C ALA A 195 -1.30 -9.08 21.22
N GLN A 196 -0.55 -9.41 20.17
CA GLN A 196 0.73 -10.14 20.27
C GLN A 196 1.94 -9.28 19.91
N LEU A 197 1.75 -8.22 19.12
CA LEU A 197 2.82 -7.34 18.67
C LEU A 197 2.56 -5.90 19.12
N GLY A 198 3.62 -5.11 19.24
CA GLY A 198 3.52 -3.68 19.51
C GLY A 198 3.00 -2.92 18.29
N VAL A 199 1.68 -2.90 18.09
CA VAL A 199 1.03 -2.08 17.05
C VAL A 199 0.75 -0.68 17.60
N ASP A 200 1.14 0.35 16.84
CA ASP A 200 0.59 1.70 17.01
C ASP A 200 -0.81 1.75 16.39
N LYS A 201 -1.85 1.71 17.22
CA LYS A 201 -3.23 1.73 16.74
C LYS A 201 -3.59 3.01 15.98
N ASN A 202 -2.86 4.11 16.19
CA ASN A 202 -3.07 5.34 15.43
C ASN A 202 -2.36 5.31 14.07
N CYS A 203 -1.70 4.20 13.71
CA CYS A 203 -0.98 4.04 12.46
C CYS A 203 -1.27 2.69 11.79
N VAL A 204 -2.56 2.34 11.73
CA VAL A 204 -3.03 1.21 10.91
C VAL A 204 -3.41 1.73 9.54
N ALA A 205 -2.88 1.19 8.46
CA ALA A 205 -3.18 1.59 7.10
C ALA A 205 -3.61 0.39 6.24
N SER A 206 -4.31 0.69 5.15
CA SER A 206 -4.65 -0.30 4.12
C SER A 206 -4.10 0.12 2.78
N ALA A 207 -3.41 -0.77 2.09
CA ALA A 207 -2.93 -0.57 0.74
C ALA A 207 -3.26 -1.78 -0.12
N GLY A 208 -3.50 -1.55 -1.41
CA GLY A 208 -3.75 -2.65 -2.32
C GLY A 208 -3.46 -2.28 -3.76
N VAL A 209 -3.39 -3.31 -4.60
CA VAL A 209 -3.15 -3.19 -6.04
C VAL A 209 -4.32 -3.79 -6.81
N SER A 210 -4.84 -3.11 -7.83
CA SER A 210 -5.90 -3.60 -8.71
C SER A 210 -7.14 -4.04 -7.90
N ALA A 211 -7.56 -5.30 -8.02
CA ALA A 211 -8.58 -5.91 -7.16
C ALA A 211 -8.41 -5.62 -5.66
N GLY A 212 -7.17 -5.65 -5.15
CA GLY A 212 -6.88 -5.33 -3.75
C GLY A 212 -6.99 -3.83 -3.45
N ALA A 213 -6.75 -2.95 -4.42
CA ALA A 213 -6.98 -1.52 -4.29
C ALA A 213 -8.48 -1.21 -4.22
N LEU A 214 -9.29 -1.85 -5.09
CA LEU A 214 -10.76 -1.76 -5.02
C LEU A 214 -11.27 -2.17 -3.64
N TRP A 215 -10.71 -3.23 -3.05
CA TRP A 215 -11.06 -3.65 -1.69
C TRP A 215 -10.56 -2.68 -0.62
N THR A 216 -9.36 -2.14 -0.76
CA THR A 216 -8.81 -1.09 0.11
C THR A 216 -9.74 0.11 0.18
N ASP A 217 -10.31 0.54 -0.96
CA ASP A 217 -11.24 1.66 -1.02
C ASP A 217 -12.57 1.35 -0.29
N GLN A 218 -13.08 0.12 -0.41
CA GLN A 218 -14.24 -0.30 0.37
C GLN A 218 -13.93 -0.34 1.87
N LEU A 219 -12.77 -0.89 2.23
CA LEU A 219 -12.34 -1.04 3.63
C LEU A 219 -12.15 0.32 4.30
N ALA A 220 -11.61 1.33 3.60
CA ALA A 220 -11.55 2.71 4.08
C ALA A 220 -12.94 3.26 4.44
N GLY A 221 -13.96 2.93 3.64
CA GLY A 221 -15.35 3.27 3.93
C GLY A 221 -15.95 2.53 5.12
N TYR A 222 -15.57 1.27 5.36
CA TYR A 222 -16.15 0.39 6.39
C TYR A 222 -15.41 0.35 7.74
N ARG A 223 -14.11 0.69 7.75
CA ARG A 223 -13.19 0.47 8.89
C ARG A 223 -12.28 1.67 9.20
N SER A 224 -12.67 2.86 8.75
CA SER A 224 -11.94 4.10 9.07
C SER A 224 -11.96 4.45 10.55
N GLU A 225 -12.77 3.83 11.40
CA GLU A 225 -12.60 3.94 12.86
C GLU A 225 -11.27 3.33 13.36
N TYR A 226 -10.64 2.45 12.58
CA TYR A 226 -9.33 1.86 12.87
C TYR A 226 -8.23 2.35 11.91
N LEU A 227 -8.57 2.62 10.65
CA LEU A 227 -7.59 3.02 9.64
C LEU A 227 -7.23 4.50 9.78
N SER A 228 -5.93 4.78 9.71
CA SER A 228 -5.29 6.11 9.74
C SER A 228 -5.05 6.69 8.35
N SER A 229 -4.76 5.84 7.36
CA SER A 229 -4.58 6.23 5.96
C SER A 229 -4.84 5.05 5.01
N PHE A 230 -4.95 5.32 3.71
CA PHE A 230 -5.08 4.27 2.69
C PHE A 230 -4.35 4.59 1.38
N LEU A 231 -3.93 3.55 0.66
CA LEU A 231 -3.25 3.66 -0.63
C LEU A 231 -3.96 2.79 -1.69
N SER A 232 -4.53 3.44 -2.70
CA SER A 232 -5.23 2.81 -3.81
C SER A 232 -4.34 2.81 -5.06
N LEU A 233 -3.75 1.66 -5.39
CA LEU A 233 -2.86 1.50 -6.55
C LEU A 233 -3.61 0.80 -7.69
N SER A 234 -3.98 1.56 -8.72
CA SER A 234 -4.93 1.19 -9.76
C SER A 234 -6.22 0.64 -9.15
N GLY A 235 -6.91 1.46 -8.36
CA GLY A 235 -8.18 1.13 -7.72
C GLY A 235 -9.29 2.13 -8.06
N GLY A 236 -10.23 2.29 -7.15
CA GLY A 236 -11.32 3.25 -7.22
C GLY A 236 -12.69 2.66 -6.92
N VAL A 237 -13.73 3.45 -7.21
CA VAL A 237 -15.12 3.14 -6.86
C VAL A 237 -16.08 3.45 -8.00
N GLY A 238 -17.31 2.92 -7.90
CA GLY A 238 -18.39 3.20 -8.84
C GLY A 238 -18.44 2.29 -10.07
N GLY A 239 -19.38 2.57 -10.97
CA GLY A 239 -19.66 1.69 -12.11
C GLY A 239 -20.17 0.31 -11.65
N VAL A 240 -19.42 -0.75 -11.96
CA VAL A 240 -19.70 -2.11 -11.50
C VAL A 240 -19.13 -2.41 -10.11
N ILE A 241 -18.27 -1.51 -9.60
CA ILE A 241 -17.71 -1.55 -8.25
C ILE A 241 -18.60 -0.73 -7.32
N ARG A 242 -18.70 -1.17 -6.06
CA ARG A 242 -19.44 -0.45 -5.02
C ARG A 242 -18.98 1.00 -4.90
N ALA A 243 -19.92 1.88 -4.56
CA ALA A 243 -19.65 3.29 -4.34
C ALA A 243 -18.76 3.51 -3.09
N TRP A 244 -18.13 4.67 -3.01
CA TRP A 244 -17.42 5.10 -1.79
C TRP A 244 -18.34 5.04 -0.56
N GLY A 245 -17.78 4.56 0.55
CA GLY A 245 -18.50 4.44 1.81
C GLY A 245 -18.68 5.79 2.53
N LYS A 246 -18.99 5.72 3.83
CA LYS A 246 -19.06 6.89 4.72
C LYS A 246 -18.05 6.72 5.84
N PRO A 247 -16.79 7.15 5.63
CA PRO A 247 -15.76 7.01 6.64
C PRO A 247 -16.11 7.68 7.97
N ALA A 248 -15.61 7.12 9.07
CA ALA A 248 -15.80 7.66 10.43
C ALA A 248 -15.01 8.96 10.69
N HIS A 249 -13.97 9.23 9.88
CA HIS A 249 -13.17 10.46 9.90
C HIS A 249 -12.62 10.75 8.50
N LYS A 250 -11.98 11.91 8.33
CA LYS A 250 -11.41 12.30 7.03
C LYS A 250 -10.03 11.69 6.82
N LEU A 251 -10.04 10.42 6.43
CA LEU A 251 -8.87 9.60 6.14
C LEU A 251 -8.00 10.16 5.00
N PRO A 252 -6.70 10.41 5.24
CA PRO A 252 -5.69 10.66 4.19
C PRO A 252 -5.58 9.49 3.19
N GLY A 253 -5.57 9.81 1.90
CA GLY A 253 -5.45 8.83 0.81
C GLY A 253 -4.29 9.08 -0.14
N LEU A 254 -3.80 8.03 -0.79
CA LEU A 254 -2.96 8.15 -2.00
C LEU A 254 -3.67 7.37 -3.10
N VAL A 255 -4.05 8.07 -4.16
CA VAL A 255 -4.71 7.51 -5.34
C VAL A 255 -3.71 7.52 -6.49
N LEU A 256 -3.33 6.34 -6.95
CA LEU A 256 -2.32 6.16 -7.98
C LEU A 256 -2.86 5.26 -9.09
N TRP A 257 -2.70 5.64 -10.35
CA TRP A 257 -3.05 4.77 -11.48
C TRP A 257 -2.22 5.05 -12.73
N GLY A 258 -2.28 4.14 -13.71
CA GLY A 258 -1.47 4.16 -14.92
C GLY A 258 -2.05 4.95 -16.09
N GLY A 259 -2.86 5.97 -15.80
CA GLY A 259 -3.40 6.90 -16.79
C GLY A 259 -4.53 6.30 -17.65
N PRO A 260 -4.85 6.91 -18.81
CA PRO A 260 -6.02 6.54 -19.61
C PRO A 260 -6.05 5.11 -20.15
N THR A 261 -4.90 4.45 -20.25
CA THR A 261 -4.77 3.06 -20.70
C THR A 261 -4.77 2.06 -19.54
N ASP A 262 -4.95 2.52 -18.30
CA ASP A 262 -5.08 1.66 -17.13
C ASP A 262 -6.45 0.97 -17.12
N THR A 263 -6.50 -0.15 -17.82
CA THR A 263 -7.70 -0.94 -18.03
C THR A 263 -7.42 -2.41 -17.77
N CYS A 264 -8.42 -3.14 -17.28
CA CYS A 264 -8.30 -4.57 -17.02
C CYS A 264 -9.42 -5.34 -17.69
N ALA A 265 -9.03 -6.24 -18.60
CA ALA A 265 -9.88 -7.13 -19.41
C ALA A 265 -11.03 -6.41 -20.16
N GLY A 266 -10.90 -5.11 -20.43
CA GLY A 266 -11.96 -4.27 -20.99
C GLY A 266 -13.20 -4.09 -20.08
N LEU A 267 -13.15 -4.64 -18.86
CA LEU A 267 -14.24 -4.58 -17.87
C LEU A 267 -14.10 -3.41 -16.91
N LEU A 268 -12.86 -3.09 -16.53
CA LEU A 268 -12.54 -2.02 -15.59
C LEU A 268 -11.65 -0.98 -16.26
N SER A 269 -12.01 0.29 -16.09
CA SER A 269 -11.18 1.45 -16.41
C SER A 269 -10.77 2.09 -15.09
N PHE A 270 -9.53 1.88 -14.67
CA PHE A 270 -9.02 2.46 -13.42
C PHE A 270 -8.87 3.98 -13.55
N ASN A 271 -8.66 4.49 -14.76
CA ASN A 271 -8.77 5.93 -15.02
C ASN A 271 -10.13 6.51 -14.63
N THR A 272 -11.22 5.76 -14.88
CA THR A 272 -12.57 6.20 -14.51
C THR A 272 -12.85 5.97 -13.02
N LEU A 273 -12.47 4.80 -12.49
CA LEU A 273 -12.75 4.42 -11.11
C LEU A 273 -11.96 5.28 -10.11
N SER A 274 -10.67 5.53 -10.38
CA SER A 274 -9.82 6.40 -9.56
C SER A 274 -10.33 7.84 -9.60
N ALA A 275 -10.64 8.40 -10.78
CA ALA A 275 -11.23 9.74 -10.87
C ALA A 275 -12.59 9.87 -10.13
N THR A 276 -13.36 8.78 -10.08
CA THR A 276 -14.61 8.73 -9.30
C THR A 276 -14.32 8.74 -7.81
N LEU A 277 -13.34 7.95 -7.35
CA LEU A 277 -12.87 7.96 -5.96
C LEU A 277 -12.41 9.35 -5.54
N GLU A 278 -11.55 10.00 -6.32
CA GLU A 278 -11.06 11.35 -6.02
C GLU A 278 -12.19 12.37 -5.92
N THR A 279 -13.23 12.24 -6.76
CA THR A 279 -14.41 13.10 -6.67
C THR A 279 -15.14 12.95 -5.33
N GLU A 280 -15.28 11.72 -4.84
CA GLU A 280 -15.91 11.48 -3.53
C GLU A 280 -14.98 11.88 -2.36
N LEU A 281 -13.65 11.73 -2.50
CA LEU A 281 -12.67 12.19 -1.52
C LEU A 281 -12.69 13.72 -1.39
N GLU A 282 -12.64 14.44 -2.51
CA GLU A 282 -12.73 15.91 -2.57
C GLU A 282 -14.03 16.40 -1.93
N LYS A 283 -15.16 15.80 -2.32
CA LYS A 283 -16.49 16.13 -1.76
C LYS A 283 -16.59 15.83 -0.27
N GLY A 284 -15.93 14.78 0.22
CA GLY A 284 -15.84 14.44 1.64
C GLY A 284 -14.83 15.29 2.42
N GLY A 285 -14.02 16.10 1.73
CA GLY A 285 -12.98 16.93 2.33
C GLY A 285 -11.79 16.11 2.86
N HIS A 286 -11.54 14.93 2.29
CA HIS A 286 -10.37 14.13 2.59
C HIS A 286 -9.11 14.77 2.00
N PHE A 287 -7.99 14.66 2.71
CA PHE A 287 -6.70 14.87 2.07
C PHE A 287 -6.38 13.69 1.17
N PHE A 288 -5.87 13.93 -0.03
CA PHE A 288 -5.28 12.87 -0.82
C PHE A 288 -4.21 13.36 -1.79
N LEU A 289 -3.33 12.44 -2.16
CA LEU A 289 -2.42 12.62 -3.28
C LEU A 289 -2.99 11.96 -4.53
N GLU A 290 -2.87 12.64 -5.66
CA GLU A 290 -3.09 12.09 -6.99
C GLU A 290 -1.72 11.78 -7.60
N CYS A 291 -1.55 10.57 -8.13
CA CYS A 291 -0.30 10.12 -8.74
C CYS A 291 -0.61 9.38 -10.05
N VAL A 292 -0.22 9.94 -11.19
CA VAL A 292 -0.56 9.36 -12.50
C VAL A 292 0.71 8.98 -13.28
N HIS A 293 0.82 7.70 -13.66
CA HIS A 293 1.88 7.24 -14.57
C HIS A 293 1.31 6.81 -15.93
N ASN A 294 2.17 6.52 -16.91
CA ASN A 294 1.77 6.23 -18.29
C ASN A 294 1.91 4.75 -18.69
N CYS A 295 1.91 3.83 -17.71
CA CYS A 295 2.21 2.42 -17.97
C CYS A 295 0.97 1.52 -18.06
N GLY A 296 -0.24 2.10 -18.08
CA GLY A 296 -1.47 1.33 -18.05
C GLY A 296 -1.58 0.49 -16.78
N HIS A 297 -2.19 -0.69 -16.88
CA HIS A 297 -2.38 -1.56 -15.71
C HIS A 297 -1.12 -2.38 -15.39
N SER A 298 -0.04 -1.73 -14.98
CA SER A 298 1.22 -2.40 -14.66
C SER A 298 1.85 -1.85 -13.38
N GLU A 299 2.94 -2.48 -12.95
CA GLU A 299 3.74 -2.01 -11.83
C GLU A 299 4.14 -0.53 -12.06
N PRO A 300 3.87 0.37 -11.10
CA PRO A 300 4.20 1.77 -11.27
C PRO A 300 5.73 1.96 -11.28
N PRO A 301 6.26 2.82 -12.15
CA PRO A 301 7.68 3.10 -12.25
C PRO A 301 8.13 3.97 -11.06
N MET A 302 8.36 3.32 -9.93
CA MET A 302 8.78 3.90 -8.66
C MET A 302 10.29 3.74 -8.46
N ALA A 303 10.88 4.65 -7.70
CA ALA A 303 12.28 4.60 -7.30
C ALA A 303 12.42 4.88 -5.81
N GLY A 304 13.34 4.15 -5.17
CA GLY A 304 13.71 4.33 -3.77
C GLY A 304 15.15 4.81 -3.65
N ALA A 305 15.48 5.47 -2.53
CA ALA A 305 16.87 5.79 -2.22
C ALA A 305 17.67 4.51 -1.96
N THR A 306 19.00 4.58 -2.12
CA THR A 306 19.89 3.45 -1.84
C THR A 306 19.65 2.88 -0.45
N GLY A 307 19.38 1.57 -0.38
CA GLY A 307 19.10 0.86 0.88
C GLY A 307 17.63 0.81 1.26
N PHE A 308 16.73 1.49 0.55
CA PHE A 308 15.28 1.38 0.72
C PHE A 308 14.66 0.55 -0.40
N SER A 309 13.43 0.09 -0.18
CA SER A 309 12.62 -0.48 -1.27
C SER A 309 12.32 0.57 -2.34
N LYS A 310 12.08 0.14 -3.59
CA LYS A 310 11.65 1.05 -4.66
C LYS A 310 10.33 1.78 -4.34
N TYR A 311 9.56 1.24 -3.40
CA TYR A 311 8.28 1.77 -2.93
C TYR A 311 8.39 2.68 -1.69
N GLN A 312 9.60 3.14 -1.36
CA GLN A 312 9.87 3.93 -0.16
C GLN A 312 8.82 5.00 0.13
N PHE A 313 8.41 5.75 -0.90
CA PHE A 313 7.43 6.81 -0.77
C PHE A 313 6.05 6.35 -0.28
N LEU A 314 5.60 5.18 -0.70
CA LEU A 314 4.30 4.64 -0.29
C LEU A 314 4.27 4.39 1.22
N TRP A 315 5.35 3.83 1.76
CA TRP A 315 5.44 3.56 3.19
C TRP A 315 5.73 4.83 4.01
N GLN A 316 6.46 5.79 3.42
CA GLN A 316 6.62 7.13 3.98
C GLN A 316 5.26 7.83 4.13
N PHE A 317 4.39 7.75 3.12
CA PHE A 317 3.04 8.29 3.19
C PHE A 317 2.26 7.72 4.39
N VAL A 318 2.31 6.40 4.62
CA VAL A 318 1.65 5.82 5.80
C VAL A 318 2.25 6.37 7.09
N ALA A 319 3.58 6.40 7.20
CA ALA A 319 4.28 6.87 8.39
C ALA A 319 3.99 8.34 8.70
N ASP A 320 3.73 9.17 7.69
CA ASP A 320 3.45 10.60 7.85
C ASP A 320 1.98 10.92 8.19
N HIS A 321 1.08 9.94 8.09
CA HIS A 321 -0.37 10.14 8.27
C HIS A 321 -0.96 9.31 9.41
N PRO A 322 -0.58 9.59 10.67
CA PRO A 322 -1.23 9.00 11.82
C PRO A 322 -2.68 9.51 11.97
N TYR A 323 -3.50 8.73 12.65
CA TYR A 323 -4.93 8.97 12.87
C TYR A 323 -5.22 10.32 13.54
N TRP A 324 -4.31 10.79 14.39
CA TRP A 324 -4.50 11.98 15.19
C TRP A 324 -4.34 13.30 14.42
N LEU A 325 -4.05 13.23 13.12
CA LEU A 325 -4.08 14.41 12.27
C LEU A 325 -5.48 15.05 12.26
N PRO A 326 -5.57 16.38 12.23
CA PRO A 326 -6.86 17.05 12.05
C PRO A 326 -7.53 16.62 10.74
N ASP A 327 -8.85 16.51 10.78
CA ASP A 327 -9.68 16.13 9.63
C ASP A 327 -9.30 16.89 8.34
N GLY A 328 -8.92 16.15 7.30
CA GLY A 328 -8.61 16.70 5.98
C GLY A 328 -7.25 17.40 5.89
N GLN A 329 -6.41 17.31 6.92
CA GLN A 329 -5.05 17.86 6.91
C GLN A 329 -3.99 16.80 6.63
N SER A 330 -2.84 17.28 6.18
CA SER A 330 -1.63 16.51 5.97
C SER A 330 -0.42 17.39 6.27
N PRO A 331 0.70 16.82 6.75
CA PRO A 331 1.98 17.52 6.81
C PRO A 331 2.40 18.13 5.46
N TYR A 332 2.00 17.51 4.35
CA TYR A 332 2.45 17.90 3.01
C TYR A 332 1.83 19.21 2.51
N THR A 333 0.69 19.64 3.05
CA THR A 333 0.06 20.91 2.66
C THR A 333 0.91 22.12 3.05
N GLY A 334 1.71 22.01 4.12
CA GLY A 334 2.61 23.08 4.58
C GLY A 334 4.06 22.86 4.18
N GLU A 335 4.53 21.62 4.20
CA GLU A 335 5.95 21.27 4.01
C GLU A 335 6.29 20.94 2.54
N GLY A 336 5.28 20.68 1.71
CA GLY A 336 5.44 20.10 0.38
C GLY A 336 5.58 18.58 0.42
N LEU A 337 5.61 17.94 -0.76
CA LEU A 337 5.84 16.50 -0.85
C LEU A 337 7.28 16.14 -0.46
N PRO A 338 7.52 15.00 0.21
CA PRO A 338 8.86 14.57 0.57
C PRO A 338 9.69 14.27 -0.68
N LYS A 339 11.02 14.32 -0.57
CA LYS A 339 11.94 14.06 -1.69
C LYS A 339 11.79 12.67 -2.34
N SER A 340 11.26 11.70 -1.60
CA SER A 340 10.96 10.37 -2.12
C SER A 340 9.72 10.36 -3.03
N ALA A 341 8.87 11.39 -2.96
CA ALA A 341 7.67 11.49 -3.77
C ALA A 341 8.04 11.55 -5.25
N PRO A 342 7.39 10.75 -6.11
CA PRO A 342 7.55 10.90 -7.54
C PRO A 342 7.12 12.30 -8.00
N GLU A 343 7.86 12.87 -8.95
CA GLU A 343 7.54 14.19 -9.54
C GLU A 343 6.18 14.23 -10.27
N TRP A 344 5.62 13.04 -10.55
CA TRP A 344 4.32 12.86 -11.18
C TRP A 344 3.17 12.68 -10.17
N CYS A 345 3.40 12.99 -8.90
CA CYS A 345 2.39 13.10 -7.86
C CYS A 345 2.07 14.56 -7.50
N GLY A 346 0.83 14.83 -7.10
CA GLY A 346 0.38 16.14 -6.62
C GLY A 346 -0.64 16.01 -5.48
N ILE A 347 -0.96 17.14 -4.85
CA ILE A 347 -1.97 17.22 -3.78
C ILE A 347 -3.34 17.53 -4.39
N GLY A 348 -4.29 16.59 -4.23
CA GLY A 348 -5.66 16.72 -4.69
C GLY A 348 -5.88 16.36 -6.16
N LYS A 349 -7.14 16.40 -6.58
CA LYS A 349 -7.57 15.97 -7.92
C LYS A 349 -7.05 16.90 -9.02
N GLY A 350 -6.57 16.33 -10.12
CA GLY A 350 -6.03 17.05 -11.28
C GLY A 350 -4.70 17.76 -11.01
N SER A 351 -3.99 17.39 -9.95
CA SER A 351 -2.73 18.02 -9.53
C SER A 351 -1.49 17.23 -9.95
N ALA A 352 -1.64 15.95 -10.32
CA ALA A 352 -0.54 15.16 -10.85
C ALA A 352 -0.07 15.73 -12.20
N THR A 353 1.24 15.68 -12.43
CA THR A 353 1.82 15.83 -13.77
C THR A 353 2.07 14.42 -14.31
N PRO A 354 1.22 13.87 -15.20
CA PRO A 354 1.33 12.47 -15.59
C PRO A 354 2.73 12.13 -16.08
N ARG A 355 3.30 11.03 -15.57
CA ARG A 355 4.64 10.60 -15.98
C ARG A 355 4.69 10.42 -17.50
N THR A 356 5.82 10.74 -18.09
CA THR A 356 6.19 10.36 -19.47
C THR A 356 7.42 9.46 -19.46
N GLY A 357 7.58 8.62 -20.49
CA GLY A 357 8.77 7.79 -20.69
C GLY A 357 8.47 6.31 -20.81
N GLU A 358 9.51 5.49 -20.92
CA GLU A 358 9.38 4.05 -21.12
C GLU A 358 8.73 3.36 -19.92
N CYS A 359 8.03 2.26 -20.21
CA CYS A 359 7.39 1.41 -19.22
C CYS A 359 7.89 -0.01 -19.42
N ILE A 360 8.27 -0.66 -18.31
CA ILE A 360 8.59 -2.08 -18.31
C ILE A 360 7.26 -2.82 -18.21
N ASP A 361 7.01 -3.72 -19.16
CA ASP A 361 5.81 -4.55 -19.28
C ASP A 361 4.47 -3.79 -19.13
N PRO A 362 4.14 -2.86 -20.05
CA PRO A 362 2.89 -2.10 -19.95
C PRO A 362 1.67 -3.03 -20.04
N SER A 363 0.65 -2.77 -19.20
CA SER A 363 -0.67 -3.42 -19.21
C SER A 363 -0.71 -4.93 -18.91
N GLN A 364 -0.45 -5.31 -17.65
CA GLN A 364 -0.57 -6.67 -17.09
C GLN A 364 -1.87 -6.93 -16.30
N CYS A 365 -3.04 -6.66 -16.91
CA CYS A 365 -4.23 -7.39 -16.46
C CYS A 365 -4.17 -8.83 -17.02
#